data_AF-A0A941ZP12-F1
#
_entry.id   AF-A0A941ZP12-F1
#
_cell.length_a   1.000
_cell.length_b   1.000
_cell.length_c   1.000
_cell.angle_alpha   90.00
_cell.angle_beta   90.00
_cell.angle_gamma   90.00
#
_symmetry.space_group_name_H-M   'P 1'
#
loop_
_entity.id
_entity.type
_entity.pdbx_description
1 polymer ?
#
loop_
_entity_poly.entity_id
_entity_poly.type
_entity_poly.pdbx_seq_one_letter_code
_entity_poly.pdbx_strand_id
1 'polypeptide(L)' 'MKVGFIGLGVMGRHMAGHLLRAGHPLGVYARRADSAAPLVAAGATRHATPAALAAACDVVFT' A
#
# COMPACT_ATOMS: atom_id res chain seq x y z
N MET A 1 -12.14 4.68 5.92
CA MET A 1 -11.99 4.12 4.56
C MET A 1 -10.58 3.56 4.43
N LYS A 2 -10.44 2.25 4.19
CA LYS A 2 -9.16 1.57 3.99
C LYS A 2 -8.78 1.67 2.52
N VAL A 3 -7.57 2.16 2.27
CA VAL A 3 -7.05 2.37 0.92
C VAL A 3 -5.99 1.32 0.61
N GLY A 4 -6.07 0.74 -0.58
CA GLY A 4 -5.10 -0.21 -1.10
C GLY A 4 -4.22 0.42 -2.18
N PHE A 5 -2.92 0.10 -2.18
CA PHE A 5 -2.01 0.49 -3.26
C PHE A 5 -1.23 -0.73 -3.78
N ILE A 6 -1.40 -1.04 -5.06
CA ILE A 6 -0.67 -2.07 -5.79
C ILE A 6 0.39 -1.37 -6.62
N GLY A 7 1.64 -1.82 -6.54
CA GLY A 7 2.72 -1.27 -7.37
C GLY A 7 3.52 -0.16 -6.70
N LEU A 8 4.55 -0.55 -5.95
CA LEU A 8 5.40 0.36 -5.19
C LEU A 8 6.71 0.68 -5.94
N GLY A 9 6.56 1.15 -7.19
CA GLY A 9 7.66 1.69 -7.99
C GLY A 9 8.08 3.10 -7.52
N VAL A 10 8.82 3.83 -8.36
CA VAL A 10 9.29 5.20 -8.05
C VAL A 10 8.11 6.10 -7.67
N MET A 11 7.10 6.20 -8.53
CA MET A 11 5.93 7.04 -8.28
C MET A 11 5.01 6.46 -7.18
N GLY A 12 4.62 5.19 -7.32
CA GLY A 12 3.63 4.57 -6.43
C GLY A 12 4.03 4.58 -4.97
N ARG A 13 5.32 4.44 -4.65
CA ARG A 13 5.82 4.55 -3.27
C ARG A 13 5.55 5.92 -2.67
N HIS A 14 5.78 7.01 -3.41
CA HIS A 14 5.53 8.36 -2.92
C HIS A 14 4.04 8.64 -2.76
N MET A 15 3.21 8.24 -3.72
CA MET A 15 1.75 8.39 -3.65
C MET A 15 1.16 7.64 -2.45
N ALA A 16 1.54 6.37 -2.27
CA ALA A 16 1.15 5.56 -1.12
C ALA A 16 1.58 6.23 0.20
N GLY A 17 2.80 6.77 0.25
CA GLY A 17 3.28 7.52 1.42
C GLY A 17 2.45 8.77 1.72
N HIS A 18 1.93 9.46 0.70
CA HIS A 18 1.06 10.63 0.90
C HIS A 18 -0.27 10.24 1.53
N LEU A 19 -0.87 9.15 1.05
CA LEU A 19 -2.11 8.60 1.61
C LEU A 19 -1.94 8.22 3.08
N LEU A 20 -0.82 7.57 3.42
CA LEU A 20 -0.51 7.20 4.79
C LEU A 20 -0.32 8.44 5.69
N ARG A 21 0.43 9.46 5.22
CA ARG A 21 0.62 10.72 5.98
C ARG A 21 -0.66 11.53 6.13
N ALA A 22 -1.60 11.40 5.20
CA ALA A 22 -2.93 11.99 5.32
C ALA A 22 -3.83 11.25 6.34
N GLY A 23 -3.35 10.18 6.97
CA GLY A 23 -4.06 9.45 8.01
C GLY A 23 -4.98 8.35 7.49
N HIS A 24 -4.88 7.98 6.22
CA HIS A 24 -5.64 6.85 5.69
C HIS A 24 -5.01 5.51 6.10
N PRO A 25 -5.79 4.57 6.67
CA PRO A 25 -5.32 3.19 6.82
C PRO A 25 -4.97 2.61 5.44
N LEU A 26 -3.69 2.26 5.28
CA LEU A 26 -3.13 1.91 3.98
C LEU A 26 -2.71 0.42 3.94
N GLY A 27 -3.34 -0.33 3.06
CA GLY A 27 -2.86 -1.63 2.60
C GLY A 27 -1.95 -1.46 1.39
N VAL A 28 -0.85 -2.22 1.31
CA VAL A 28 0.06 -2.19 0.16
C VAL A 28 0.42 -3.58 -0.35
N TYR A 29 0.61 -3.68 -1.65
CA TYR A 29 1.18 -4.85 -2.30
C TYR A 29 2.27 -4.42 -3.28
N ALA A 30 3.40 -5.11 -3.23
CA ALA A 30 4.46 -5.01 -4.22
C ALA A 30 4.98 -6.40 -4.58
N ARG A 31 5.25 -6.59 -5.88
CA ARG A 31 5.86 -7.82 -6.41
C ARG A 31 7.21 -8.10 -5.74
N ARG A 32 8.02 -7.06 -5.49
CA ARG A 32 9.23 -7.12 -4.68
C ARG A 32 8.89 -6.67 -3.26
N ALA A 33 9.08 -7.54 -2.28
CA ALA A 33 8.70 -7.25 -0.89
C ALA A 33 9.45 -6.03 -0.32
N ASP A 34 10.72 -5.87 -0.68
CA ASP A 34 11.57 -4.76 -0.24
C ASP A 34 11.01 -3.39 -0.67
N SER A 35 10.25 -3.36 -1.78
CA SER A 35 9.56 -2.15 -2.21
C SER A 35 8.50 -1.68 -1.21
N ALA A 36 7.97 -2.55 -0.36
CA ALA A 36 6.99 -2.18 0.66
C ALA A 36 7.63 -1.77 2.00
N ALA A 37 8.88 -2.16 2.27
CA ALA A 37 9.48 -2.03 3.60
C ALA A 37 9.43 -0.60 4.20
N PRO A 38 9.79 0.47 3.47
CA PRO A 38 9.64 1.85 3.97
C PRO A 38 8.21 2.26 4.32
N LEU A 39 7.21 1.76 3.58
CA LEU A 39 5.80 2.08 3.86
C LEU A 39 5.27 1.29 5.05
N VAL A 40 5.70 0.03 5.17
CA VAL A 40 5.39 -0.80 6.34
C VAL A 40 6.00 -0.20 7.61
N ALA A 41 7.25 0.24 7.55
CA ALA A 41 7.91 0.95 8.64
C ALA A 41 7.18 2.25 9.04
N ALA A 42 6.52 2.90 8.07
CA ALA A 42 5.70 4.09 8.32
C ALA A 42 4.26 3.78 8.79
N GLY A 43 3.86 2.50 8.89
CA GLY A 43 2.56 2.07 9.40
C GLY A 43 1.60 1.47 8.35
N ALA A 44 2.03 1.25 7.11
CA ALA A 44 1.21 0.54 6.13
C ALA A 44 1.16 -0.97 6.42
N THR A 45 0.04 -1.61 6.05
CA THR A 45 -0.12 -3.07 6.14
C THR A 45 0.25 -3.71 4.81
N ARG A 46 1.26 -4.59 4.78
CA ARG A 46 1.60 -5.34 3.57
C ARG A 46 0.71 -6.57 3.43
N HIS A 47 0.17 -6.78 2.23
CA HIS A 47 -0.55 -7.99 1.85
C HIS A 47 0.31 -8.89 0.96
N ALA A 48 0.10 -10.21 1.07
CA ALA A 48 0.87 -11.21 0.32
C ALA A 48 0.47 -11.29 -1.16
N THR A 49 -0.78 -10.96 -1.49
CA THR A 49 -1.31 -11.01 -2.86
C THR A 49 -2.19 -9.79 -3.16
N PRO A 50 -2.36 -9.41 -4.44
CA PRO A 50 -3.31 -8.37 -4.85
C PRO A 50 -4.74 -8.69 -4.39
N ALA A 51 -5.15 -9.97 -4.47
CA ALA A 51 -6.47 -10.42 -4.06
C ALA A 51 -6.71 -10.20 -2.55
N ALA A 52 -5.71 -10.54 -1.71
CA ALA A 52 -5.80 -10.33 -0.27
C ALA A 52 -5.85 -8.84 0.11
N LEU A 53 -5.19 -7.98 -0.67
CA LEU A 53 -5.27 -6.53 -0.49
C LEU A 53 -6.65 -5.99 -0.88
N ALA A 54 -7.17 -6.40 -2.03
CA ALA A 54 -8.48 -5.96 -2.53
C ALA A 54 -9.62 -6.39 -1.59
N ALA A 55 -9.54 -7.57 -0.99
CA ALA A 55 -10.52 -8.03 -0.01
C ALA A 55 -10.51 -7.22 1.31
N ALA A 56 -9.41 -6.51 1.61
CA ALA A 56 -9.21 -5.79 2.86
C ALA A 56 -9.38 -4.26 2.75
N CYS A 57 -9.55 -3.73 1.53
CA CYS A 57 -9.61 -2.30 1.23
C CYS A 57 -10.91 -1.92 0.54
N ASP A 58 -11.40 -0.69 0.79
CA ASP A 58 -12.60 -0.16 0.16
C ASP A 58 -12.32 0.34 -1.27
N VAL A 59 -11.10 0.85 -1.49
CA VAL A 59 -10.62 1.39 -2.78
C VAL A 59 -9.19 0.93 -3.01
N VAL A 60 -8.86 0.59 -4.25
CA VAL A 60 -7.51 0.15 -4.65
C VAL A 60 -6.99 0.99 -5.81
N PHE A 61 -5.76 1.49 -5.66
CA PHE A 61 -4.96 2.12 -6.70
C PHE A 61 -3.93 1.12 -7.25
N THR A 62 -3.62 1.18 -8.55
CA THR A 62 -2.70 0.26 -9.24
C THR A 62 -1.67 1.00 -10.07
#